data_AF-A0AAN6PKF7-F1
#
_entry.id   AF-A0AAN6PKF7-F1
#
_cell.length_a   1.000
_cell.length_b   1.000
_cell.length_c   1.000
_cell.angle_alpha   90.00
_cell.angle_beta   90.00
_cell.angle_gamma   90.00
#
_symmetry.space_group_name_H-M   'P 1'
#
loop_
_entity.id
_entity.type
_entity.pdbx_description
1 polymer ?
#
loop_
_entity_poly.entity_id
_entity_poly.type
_entity_poly.pdbx_seq_one_letter_code
_entity_poly.pdbx_strand_id
1 'polypeptide(L)'
;MNKGYLATVSQAKDILPTPRSALPRYAAYLRARHRFWEAFPSGLYTRLPTPGTDLECGFHALILSMEHQLPSSESSPSSSAEGREKSGVRIPTLAELREVFASGAVGRENESVGMGNGSWFTADQLAAVFAEWGRRFLKGARCQMGWVMDRDEEVGVEGWPVMMNTPDVETGEVGEGIVRVWVWNDGGSLRGGVGHFEGVRRPTEGEVVKMEGGWSE
;
A
#
# COMPACT_ATOMS: atom_id res chain seq x y z
N MET A 1 -24.57 -23.10 -13.43
CA MET A 1 -24.51 -21.64 -13.61
C MET A 1 -23.50 -21.10 -12.62
N ASN A 2 -22.29 -20.76 -13.09
CA ASN A 2 -21.26 -20.16 -12.24
C ASN A 2 -21.75 -18.78 -11.81
N LYS A 3 -21.98 -18.58 -10.51
CA LYS A 3 -22.01 -17.25 -9.92
C LYS A 3 -20.57 -16.71 -10.01
N GLY A 4 -20.27 -16.04 -11.12
CA GLY A 4 -19.09 -15.21 -11.23
C GLY A 4 -19.22 -14.12 -10.18
N TYR A 5 -18.58 -14.30 -9.03
CA TYR A 5 -18.18 -13.18 -8.21
C TYR A 5 -17.20 -12.39 -9.10
N LEU A 6 -17.70 -11.34 -9.77
CA LEU A 6 -16.84 -10.28 -10.24
C LEU A 6 -16.14 -9.77 -8.98
N ALA A 7 -14.87 -10.15 -8.79
CA ALA A 7 -14.06 -9.60 -7.73
C ALA A 7 -14.02 -8.08 -7.97
N THR A 8 -14.83 -7.35 -7.22
CA THR A 8 -14.89 -5.90 -7.29
C THR A 8 -13.62 -5.34 -6.68
N VAL A 9 -12.82 -4.65 -7.50
CA VAL A 9 -11.74 -3.79 -7.02
C VAL A 9 -12.34 -2.76 -6.07
N SER A 10 -11.86 -2.69 -4.84
CA SER A 10 -12.35 -1.70 -3.88
C SER A 10 -11.77 -0.34 -4.23
N GLN A 11 -12.61 0.69 -4.22
CA GLN A 11 -12.13 2.06 -4.35
C GLN A 11 -11.77 2.59 -2.96
N ALA A 12 -10.70 3.37 -2.80
CA ALA A 12 -10.32 3.91 -1.50
C ALA A 12 -11.47 4.69 -0.83
N LYS A 13 -12.27 5.42 -1.62
CA LYS A 13 -13.50 6.11 -1.13
C LYS A 13 -14.58 5.17 -0.58
N ASP A 14 -14.57 3.89 -0.95
CA ASP A 14 -15.53 2.89 -0.46
C ASP A 14 -15.13 2.33 0.92
N ILE A 15 -13.86 2.49 1.30
CA ILE A 15 -13.28 1.92 2.52
C ILE A 15 -13.17 2.99 3.62
N LEU A 16 -13.05 4.27 3.26
CA LEU A 16 -12.94 5.36 4.23
C LEU A 16 -14.21 5.49 5.10
N PRO A 17 -14.07 5.48 6.44
CA PRO A 17 -15.21 5.65 7.34
C PRO A 17 -15.70 7.10 7.32
N THR A 18 -16.92 7.33 6.83
CA THR A 18 -17.70 8.56 7.10
C THR A 18 -18.62 8.38 8.31
N PRO A 19 -19.13 9.45 8.94
CA PRO A 19 -20.07 9.38 10.07
C PRO A 19 -21.37 8.60 9.82
N ARG A 20 -21.67 8.24 8.56
CA ARG A 20 -22.85 7.45 8.16
C ARG A 20 -22.48 6.08 7.57
N SER A 21 -21.27 5.59 7.83
CA SER A 21 -20.76 4.37 7.20
C SER A 21 -21.57 3.14 7.57
N ALA A 22 -21.87 2.30 6.58
CA ALA A 22 -22.51 1.01 6.81
C ALA A 22 -21.54 0.03 7.51
N LEU A 23 -22.09 -0.95 8.24
CA LEU A 23 -21.33 -2.00 8.95
C LEU A 23 -20.20 -2.66 8.13
N PRO A 24 -20.37 -2.97 6.82
CA PRO A 24 -19.29 -3.56 6.03
C PRO A 24 -18.04 -2.67 5.88
N ARG A 25 -18.21 -1.34 5.86
CA ARG A 25 -17.09 -0.38 5.75
C ARG A 25 -16.27 -0.34 7.03
N TYR A 26 -16.94 -0.32 8.19
CA TYR A 26 -16.27 -0.44 9.49
C TYR A 26 -15.46 -1.73 9.61
N ALA A 27 -16.01 -2.85 9.13
CA ALA A 27 -15.28 -4.12 9.12
C ALA A 27 -14.05 -4.08 8.21
N ALA A 28 -14.12 -3.44 7.04
CA ALA A 28 -12.96 -3.24 6.16
C ALA A 28 -11.88 -2.38 6.82
N TYR A 29 -12.27 -1.28 7.44
CA TYR A 29 -11.36 -0.39 8.19
C TYR A 29 -10.65 -1.11 9.34
N LEU A 30 -11.39 -1.86 10.17
CA LEU A 30 -10.80 -2.62 11.28
C LEU A 30 -9.80 -3.68 10.78
N ARG A 31 -10.10 -4.34 9.65
CA ARG A 31 -9.16 -5.29 9.03
C ARG A 31 -7.92 -4.59 8.50
N ALA A 32 -8.06 -3.42 7.86
CA ALA A 32 -6.93 -2.62 7.43
C ALA A 32 -6.04 -2.20 8.61
N ARG A 33 -6.63 -1.76 9.74
CA ARG A 33 -5.89 -1.46 10.97
C ARG A 33 -5.10 -2.66 11.50
N HIS A 34 -5.72 -3.84 11.54
CA HIS A 34 -5.03 -5.05 11.97
C HIS A 34 -3.81 -5.35 11.09
N ARG A 35 -3.97 -5.26 9.76
CA ARG A 35 -2.85 -5.45 8.81
C ARG A 35 -1.76 -4.40 8.95
N PHE A 36 -2.14 -3.18 9.27
CA PHE A 36 -1.18 -2.13 9.51
C PHE A 36 -0.34 -2.45 10.76
N TRP A 37 -0.96 -2.87 11.86
CA TRP A 37 -0.23 -3.24 13.08
C TRP A 37 0.64 -4.49 12.93
N GLU A 38 0.27 -5.44 12.07
CA GLU A 38 1.17 -6.55 11.71
C GLU A 38 2.46 -6.03 11.06
N ALA A 39 2.34 -5.03 10.18
CA ALA A 39 3.48 -4.41 9.52
C ALA A 39 4.23 -3.41 10.43
N PHE A 40 3.53 -2.69 11.30
CA PHE A 40 4.04 -1.65 12.19
C PHE A 40 3.50 -1.85 13.62
N PRO A 41 4.12 -2.74 14.43
CA PRO A 41 3.57 -3.14 15.73
C PRO A 41 3.38 -2.02 16.75
N SER A 42 4.23 -0.98 16.72
CA SER A 42 4.07 0.21 17.56
C SER A 42 3.05 1.21 17.02
N GLY A 43 2.50 0.98 15.83
CA GLY A 43 1.70 1.95 15.08
C GLY A 43 2.51 3.13 14.52
N LEU A 44 3.82 3.18 14.77
CA LEU A 44 4.72 4.24 14.31
C LEU A 44 5.38 3.85 12.99
N TYR A 45 5.60 4.84 12.13
CA TYR A 45 6.32 4.71 10.87
C TYR A 45 7.16 5.95 10.62
N THR A 46 8.28 5.78 9.91
CA THR A 46 9.06 6.88 9.36
C THR A 46 8.68 7.05 7.90
N ARG A 47 8.29 8.29 7.56
CA ARG A 47 8.04 8.75 6.20
C ARG A 47 9.36 8.88 5.42
N LEU A 48 9.35 8.44 4.17
CA LEU A 48 10.47 8.48 3.24
C LEU A 48 10.10 9.40 2.07
N PRO A 49 10.63 10.64 2.05
CA PRO A 49 10.31 11.60 1.01
C PRO A 49 10.60 11.07 -0.39
N THR A 50 9.71 11.36 -1.33
CA THR A 50 9.82 10.91 -2.72
C THR A 50 10.03 12.11 -3.66
N PRO A 51 10.79 11.93 -4.76
CA PRO A 51 10.89 12.95 -5.79
C PRO A 51 9.65 12.92 -6.72
N GLY A 52 9.42 14.05 -7.41
CA GLY A 52 8.38 14.19 -8.43
C GLY A 52 7.01 14.60 -7.89
N THR A 53 6.00 14.64 -8.79
CA THR A 53 4.61 14.91 -8.45
C THR A 53 3.71 13.77 -8.93
N ASP A 54 2.51 13.67 -8.36
CA ASP A 54 1.44 12.78 -8.82
C ASP A 54 1.89 11.30 -8.95
N LEU A 55 1.86 10.78 -10.18
CA LEU A 55 2.21 9.40 -10.53
C LEU A 55 3.63 9.01 -10.07
N GLU A 56 4.60 9.91 -10.27
CA GLU A 56 6.01 9.61 -10.05
C GLU A 56 6.31 9.48 -8.55
N CYS A 57 5.75 10.38 -7.71
CA CYS A 57 5.90 10.24 -6.27
C CYS A 57 5.25 8.94 -5.75
N GLY A 58 4.14 8.50 -6.36
CA GLY A 58 3.51 7.20 -6.11
C GLY A 58 4.41 6.01 -6.42
N PHE A 59 5.05 6.00 -7.58
CA PHE A 59 5.98 4.92 -7.95
C PHE A 59 7.21 4.88 -7.05
N HIS A 60 7.79 6.04 -6.75
CA HIS A 60 8.91 6.13 -5.82
C HIS A 60 8.52 5.69 -4.40
N ALA A 61 7.31 6.05 -3.94
CA ALA A 61 6.80 5.61 -2.64
C ALA A 61 6.70 4.09 -2.56
N LEU A 62 6.18 3.45 -3.61
CA LEU A 62 6.06 1.99 -3.68
C LEU A 62 7.43 1.31 -3.64
N ILE A 63 8.39 1.79 -4.45
CA ILE A 63 9.76 1.25 -4.51
C ILE A 63 10.42 1.36 -3.12
N LEU A 64 10.48 2.57 -2.55
CA LEU A 64 11.12 2.82 -1.26
C LEU A 64 10.47 1.99 -0.14
N SER A 65 9.14 1.88 -0.16
CA SER A 65 8.42 1.08 0.82
C SER A 65 8.76 -0.41 0.70
N MET A 66 8.82 -0.95 -0.52
CA MET A 66 9.19 -2.34 -0.74
C MET A 66 10.61 -2.63 -0.26
N GLU A 67 11.57 -1.74 -0.56
CA GLU A 67 12.97 -1.90 -0.13
C GLU A 67 13.11 -2.02 1.39
N HIS A 68 12.27 -1.31 2.14
CA HIS A 68 12.34 -1.26 3.60
C HIS A 68 11.39 -2.23 4.32
N GLN A 69 10.31 -2.65 3.68
CA GLN A 69 9.28 -3.51 4.29
C GLN A 69 9.44 -4.99 3.92
N LEU A 70 10.02 -5.28 2.76
CA LEU A 70 10.17 -6.65 2.27
C LEU A 70 11.58 -7.17 2.52
N PRO A 71 11.75 -8.48 2.78
CA PRO A 71 13.08 -9.07 2.92
C PRO A 71 13.86 -8.93 1.61
N SER A 72 14.97 -8.20 1.66
CA SER A 72 15.87 -8.03 0.51
C SER A 72 16.48 -9.37 0.10
N SER A 73 16.56 -9.61 -1.21
CA SER A 73 17.19 -10.81 -1.78
C SER A 73 18.73 -10.77 -1.70
N GLU A 74 19.35 -9.65 -1.33
CA GLU A 74 20.80 -9.44 -1.50
C GLU A 74 21.62 -9.57 -0.20
N SER A 75 21.01 -9.79 0.96
CA SER A 75 21.70 -9.79 2.26
C SER A 75 21.64 -11.13 3.00
N SER A 76 22.26 -12.17 2.45
CA SER A 76 22.66 -13.34 3.23
C SER A 76 24.00 -13.91 2.75
N PRO A 77 25.14 -13.56 3.39
CA PRO A 77 26.33 -14.38 3.28
C PRO A 77 26.07 -15.73 3.96
N SER A 78 26.14 -16.79 3.17
CA SER A 78 25.95 -18.17 3.58
C SER A 78 26.84 -18.54 4.77
N SER A 79 26.24 -18.87 5.91
CA SER A 79 26.91 -19.64 6.95
C SER A 79 25.92 -20.43 7.79
N SER A 80 25.31 -21.44 7.17
CA SER A 80 25.07 -22.77 7.76
C SER A 80 24.08 -23.55 6.91
N ALA A 81 24.44 -24.81 6.68
CA ALA A 81 23.63 -25.79 5.99
C ALA A 81 22.40 -26.13 6.83
N GLU A 82 21.22 -25.78 6.33
CA GLU A 82 20.01 -26.62 6.27
C GLU A 82 18.91 -25.82 5.55
N GLY A 83 18.28 -26.46 4.56
CA GLY A 83 17.54 -25.80 3.48
C GLY A 83 16.27 -25.08 3.93
N ARG A 84 16.28 -23.75 3.76
CA ARG A 84 15.10 -22.95 3.38
C ARG A 84 15.63 -21.76 2.60
N GLU A 85 15.50 -21.80 1.27
CA GLU A 85 15.67 -20.62 0.42
C GLU A 85 14.72 -19.54 0.92
N LYS A 86 15.21 -18.58 1.73
CA LYS A 86 14.53 -17.30 1.92
C LYS A 86 14.72 -16.52 0.62
N SER A 87 13.94 -16.87 -0.39
CA SER A 87 13.86 -16.11 -1.64
C SER A 87 13.28 -14.74 -1.30
N GLY A 88 14.13 -13.71 -1.33
CA GLY A 88 13.70 -12.33 -1.13
C GLY A 88 12.76 -11.89 -2.26
N VAL A 89 11.87 -10.95 -1.96
CA VAL A 89 10.97 -10.39 -2.98
C VAL A 89 11.77 -9.38 -3.80
N ARG A 90 11.82 -9.54 -5.13
CA ARG A 90 12.44 -8.56 -6.02
C ARG A 90 11.72 -7.21 -5.89
N ILE A 91 12.47 -6.12 -5.98
CA ILE A 91 11.92 -4.75 -5.96
C ILE A 91 11.66 -4.29 -7.42
N PRO A 92 10.53 -3.63 -7.71
CA PRO A 92 10.25 -3.06 -9.03
C PRO A 92 11.26 -1.97 -9.40
N THR A 93 11.56 -1.83 -10.69
CA THR A 93 12.19 -0.62 -11.20
C THR A 93 11.15 0.42 -11.61
N LEU A 94 11.55 1.70 -11.65
CA LEU A 94 10.66 2.77 -12.11
C LEU A 94 10.18 2.56 -13.56
N ALA A 95 11.04 2.02 -14.42
CA ALA A 95 10.69 1.70 -15.81
C ALA A 95 9.58 0.63 -15.89
N GLU A 96 9.68 -0.42 -15.06
CA GLU A 96 8.66 -1.47 -14.99
C GLU A 96 7.30 -0.93 -14.51
N LEU A 97 7.28 -0.06 -13.49
CA LEU A 97 6.04 0.54 -13.00
C LEU A 97 5.38 1.44 -14.05
N ARG A 98 6.17 2.23 -14.78
CA ARG A 98 5.69 3.03 -15.92
C ARG A 98 5.12 2.15 -17.04
N GLU A 99 5.80 1.05 -17.37
CA GLU A 99 5.33 0.09 -18.38
C GLU A 99 3.99 -0.54 -17.97
N VAL A 100 3.87 -0.97 -16.71
CA VAL A 100 2.63 -1.55 -16.18
C VAL A 100 1.50 -0.53 -16.20
N PHE A 101 1.74 0.71 -15.77
CA PHE A 101 0.74 1.77 -15.80
C PHE A 101 0.25 2.09 -17.22
N ALA A 102 1.15 2.10 -18.20
CA ALA A 102 0.81 2.31 -19.61
C ALA A 102 0.06 1.12 -20.25
N SER A 103 -0.08 0.00 -19.54
CA SER A 103 -0.68 -1.21 -20.09
C SER A 103 -2.21 -1.19 -20.07
N GLY A 104 -2.82 -1.90 -21.02
CA GLY A 104 -4.28 -2.00 -21.11
C GLY A 104 -4.95 -2.68 -19.91
N ALA A 105 -4.21 -3.42 -19.08
CA ALA A 105 -4.76 -4.01 -17.86
C ALA A 105 -5.12 -2.92 -16.83
N VAL A 106 -4.15 -2.08 -16.49
CA VAL A 106 -4.34 -0.94 -15.58
C VAL A 106 -5.28 0.10 -16.21
N GLY A 107 -5.19 0.34 -17.53
CA GLY A 107 -6.10 1.24 -18.23
C GLY A 107 -7.58 0.89 -18.04
N ARG A 108 -7.95 -0.40 -18.16
CA ARG A 108 -9.33 -0.86 -17.93
C ARG A 108 -9.78 -0.70 -16.48
N GLU A 109 -8.90 -0.95 -15.52
CA GLU A 109 -9.21 -0.76 -14.10
C GLU A 109 -9.43 0.73 -13.78
N ASN A 110 -8.59 1.62 -14.33
CA ASN A 110 -8.73 3.07 -14.18
C ASN A 110 -10.02 3.60 -14.83
N GLU A 111 -10.36 3.12 -16.03
CA GLU A 111 -11.62 3.47 -16.71
C GLU A 111 -12.85 3.03 -15.90
N SER A 112 -12.80 1.85 -15.28
CA SER A 112 -13.91 1.30 -14.49
C SER A 112 -14.25 2.13 -13.25
N VAL A 113 -13.33 2.98 -12.79
CA VAL A 113 -13.52 3.86 -11.63
C VAL A 113 -13.78 5.33 -12.02
N GLY A 114 -13.93 5.61 -13.32
CA GLY A 114 -14.25 6.95 -13.85
C GLY A 114 -13.12 7.96 -13.70
N MET A 115 -11.87 7.49 -13.57
CA MET A 115 -10.69 8.34 -13.36
C MET A 115 -9.82 8.35 -14.63
N GLY A 116 -9.72 9.51 -15.27
CA GLY A 116 -8.80 9.71 -16.40
C GLY A 116 -7.36 9.94 -15.94
N ASN A 117 -6.38 9.52 -16.74
CA ASN A 117 -4.93 9.60 -16.44
C ASN A 117 -4.34 11.04 -16.46
N GLY A 118 -5.17 12.08 -16.41
CA GLY A 118 -4.78 13.43 -16.84
C GLY A 118 -4.38 14.44 -15.76
N SER A 119 -4.76 14.26 -14.48
CA SER A 119 -4.46 15.30 -13.47
C SER A 119 -4.52 14.89 -12.00
N TRP A 120 -4.90 13.66 -11.67
CA TRP A 120 -5.08 13.23 -10.27
C TRP A 120 -4.74 11.75 -10.12
N PHE A 121 -3.50 11.46 -9.73
CA PHE A 121 -3.08 10.09 -9.47
C PHE A 121 -3.63 9.63 -8.11
N THR A 122 -4.21 8.43 -8.06
CA THR A 122 -4.89 7.92 -6.86
C THR A 122 -4.26 6.66 -6.28
N ALA A 123 -4.54 6.39 -5.01
CA ALA A 123 -4.13 5.15 -4.35
C ALA A 123 -4.72 3.91 -5.05
N ASP A 124 -5.90 4.03 -5.67
CA ASP A 124 -6.51 2.97 -6.48
C ASP A 124 -5.64 2.61 -7.69
N GLN A 125 -5.15 3.64 -8.41
CA GLN A 125 -4.30 3.45 -9.58
C GLN A 125 -2.94 2.87 -9.20
N LEU A 126 -2.36 3.31 -8.07
CA LEU A 126 -1.11 2.74 -7.56
C LEU A 126 -1.28 1.28 -7.14
N ALA A 127 -2.39 0.93 -6.49
CA ALA A 127 -2.71 -0.45 -6.11
C ALA A 127 -2.87 -1.36 -7.34
N ALA A 128 -3.56 -0.89 -8.38
CA ALA A 128 -3.70 -1.59 -9.65
C ALA A 128 -2.34 -1.86 -10.32
N VAL A 129 -1.47 -0.84 -10.35
CA VAL A 129 -0.09 -0.99 -10.85
C VAL A 129 0.69 -2.03 -10.05
N PHE A 130 0.62 -2.00 -8.72
CA PHE A 130 1.34 -2.96 -7.88
C PHE A 130 0.84 -4.40 -8.08
N ALA A 131 -0.48 -4.59 -8.17
CA ALA A 131 -1.11 -5.87 -8.43
C ALA A 131 -0.65 -6.46 -9.77
N GLU A 132 -0.72 -5.66 -10.84
CA GLU A 132 -0.34 -6.09 -12.18
C GLU A 132 1.17 -6.33 -12.31
N TRP A 133 2.00 -5.52 -11.63
CA TRP A 133 3.44 -5.76 -11.58
C TRP A 133 3.77 -7.10 -10.92
N GLY A 134 3.14 -7.42 -9.78
CA GLY A 134 3.32 -8.72 -9.11
C GLY A 134 2.94 -9.90 -10.02
N ARG A 135 1.83 -9.74 -10.75
CA ARG A 135 1.37 -10.73 -11.72
C ARG A 135 2.41 -11.00 -12.81
N ARG A 136 3.01 -9.94 -13.38
CA ARG A 136 3.95 -10.03 -14.50
C ARG A 136 5.37 -10.42 -14.09
N PHE A 137 5.91 -9.78 -13.06
CA PHE A 137 7.34 -9.82 -12.75
C PHE A 137 7.70 -10.71 -11.56
N LEU A 138 6.70 -11.12 -10.74
CA LEU A 138 6.88 -12.03 -9.61
C LEU A 138 6.18 -13.38 -9.81
N LYS A 139 6.16 -13.90 -11.04
CA LYS A 139 5.61 -15.23 -11.38
C LYS A 139 4.15 -15.43 -10.91
N GLY A 140 3.32 -14.40 -11.04
CA GLY A 140 1.93 -14.46 -10.60
C GLY A 140 1.72 -14.19 -9.09
N ALA A 141 2.67 -13.55 -8.42
CA ALA A 141 2.50 -13.19 -7.01
C ALA A 141 1.30 -12.27 -6.81
N ARG A 142 0.59 -12.49 -5.70
CA ARG A 142 -0.58 -11.72 -5.31
C ARG A 142 -0.11 -10.51 -4.51
N CYS A 143 -0.12 -9.34 -5.13
CA CYS A 143 0.32 -8.11 -4.50
C CYS A 143 -0.87 -7.30 -3.95
N GLN A 144 -0.72 -6.69 -2.79
CA GLN A 144 -1.73 -5.87 -2.13
C GLN A 144 -1.11 -4.63 -1.50
N MET A 145 -1.62 -3.46 -1.85
CA MET A 145 -1.16 -2.19 -1.30
C MET A 145 -2.08 -1.73 -0.17
N GLY A 146 -1.49 -1.24 0.92
CA GLY A 146 -2.18 -0.37 1.87
C GLY A 146 -1.61 1.03 1.82
N TRP A 147 -2.37 2.02 2.27
CA TRP A 147 -1.86 3.36 2.51
C TRP A 147 -2.27 3.87 3.89
N VAL A 148 -1.44 4.74 4.45
CA VAL A 148 -1.68 5.43 5.70
C VAL A 148 -1.60 6.94 5.51
N MET A 149 -2.24 7.68 6.40
CA MET A 149 -2.11 9.12 6.51
C MET A 149 -1.83 9.49 7.96
N ASP A 150 -1.16 10.63 8.16
CA ASP A 150 -0.89 11.12 9.50
C ASP A 150 -2.20 11.44 10.22
N ARG A 151 -2.17 11.28 11.54
CA ARG A 151 -3.22 11.81 12.40
C ARG A 151 -3.18 13.32 12.31
N ASP A 152 -4.31 13.92 12.01
CA ASP A 152 -4.48 15.37 12.05
C ASP A 152 -5.40 15.71 13.23
N GLU A 153 -4.79 16.18 14.32
CA GLU A 153 -5.51 16.54 15.53
C GLU A 153 -6.33 17.83 15.36
N GLU A 154 -5.92 18.73 14.45
CA GLU A 154 -6.63 19.99 14.20
C GLU A 154 -7.96 19.75 13.48
N VAL A 155 -8.00 18.79 12.56
CA VAL A 155 -9.25 18.37 11.88
C VAL A 155 -9.89 17.11 12.46
N GLY A 156 -9.33 16.57 13.55
CA GLY A 156 -9.89 15.41 14.26
C GLY A 156 -9.84 14.10 13.47
N VAL A 157 -8.91 13.97 12.52
CA VAL A 157 -8.72 12.76 11.72
C VAL A 157 -7.74 11.85 12.44
N GLU A 158 -8.21 10.72 12.97
CA GLU A 158 -7.32 9.62 13.35
C GLU A 158 -6.51 9.21 12.11
N GLY A 159 -5.21 8.90 12.23
CA GLY A 159 -4.48 8.34 11.09
C GLY A 159 -5.18 7.09 10.57
N TRP A 160 -5.53 7.07 9.27
CA TRP A 160 -6.38 6.03 8.71
C TRP A 160 -5.58 5.07 7.84
N PRO A 161 -5.29 3.84 8.32
CA PRO A 161 -4.82 2.79 7.44
C PRO A 161 -5.98 2.30 6.57
N VAL A 162 -5.74 2.31 5.26
CA VAL A 162 -6.65 1.79 4.25
C VAL A 162 -5.94 0.66 3.52
N MET A 163 -6.62 -0.48 3.39
CA MET A 163 -6.10 -1.63 2.65
C MET A 163 -6.88 -1.78 1.35
N MET A 164 -6.17 -1.80 0.23
CA MET A 164 -6.77 -1.84 -1.10
C MET A 164 -7.05 -3.29 -1.50
N ASN A 165 -8.19 -3.54 -2.11
CA ASN A 165 -8.52 -4.82 -2.73
C ASN A 165 -8.05 -4.80 -4.16
N THR A 166 -7.58 -5.94 -4.62
CA THR A 166 -7.25 -6.19 -6.01
C THR A 166 -8.18 -7.28 -6.53
N PRO A 167 -8.25 -7.53 -7.85
CA PRO A 167 -9.00 -8.68 -8.37
C PRO A 167 -8.57 -10.01 -7.75
N ASP A 168 -7.33 -10.08 -7.25
CA ASP A 168 -6.72 -11.28 -6.72
C ASP A 168 -6.69 -11.34 -5.18
N VAL A 169 -6.95 -10.25 -4.44
CA VAL A 169 -6.82 -10.20 -2.97
C VAL A 169 -7.89 -9.31 -2.32
N GLU A 170 -8.65 -9.88 -1.38
CA GLU A 170 -9.64 -9.13 -0.60
C GLU A 170 -9.02 -8.40 0.61
N THR A 171 -9.67 -7.32 1.09
CA THR A 171 -9.20 -6.48 2.23
C THR A 171 -8.89 -7.33 3.46
N GLY A 172 -9.74 -8.34 3.68
CA GLY A 172 -9.73 -9.16 4.87
C GLY A 172 -8.99 -10.47 4.73
N GLU A 173 -8.44 -10.76 3.55
CA GLU A 173 -7.83 -12.05 3.32
C GLU A 173 -6.61 -12.26 4.23
N VAL A 174 -6.55 -13.43 4.86
CA VAL A 174 -5.44 -13.88 5.70
C VAL A 174 -4.81 -15.06 4.97
N GLY A 175 -3.51 -15.05 4.79
CA GLY A 175 -2.83 -16.17 4.14
C GLY A 175 -1.40 -15.87 3.75
N GLU A 176 -0.62 -16.95 3.61
CA GLU A 176 0.70 -16.91 3.02
C GLU A 176 0.64 -16.59 1.51
N GLY A 177 1.73 -16.06 0.95
CA GLY A 177 1.83 -15.82 -0.50
C GLY A 177 1.25 -14.49 -0.99
N ILE A 178 0.86 -13.58 -0.10
CA ILE A 178 0.45 -12.21 -0.45
C ILE A 178 1.60 -11.25 -0.12
N VAL A 179 2.10 -10.55 -1.13
CA VAL A 179 3.11 -9.50 -0.96
C VAL A 179 2.39 -8.20 -0.59
N ARG A 180 2.58 -7.75 0.65
CA ARG A 180 1.92 -6.54 1.18
C ARG A 180 2.89 -5.41 1.37
N VAL A 181 2.49 -4.22 0.94
CA VAL A 181 3.29 -3.00 1.06
C VAL A 181 2.40 -1.86 1.50
N TRP A 182 2.88 -1.06 2.44
CA TRP A 182 2.25 0.17 2.88
C TRP A 182 2.95 1.39 2.29
N VAL A 183 2.21 2.42 1.92
CA VAL A 183 2.73 3.74 1.54
C VAL A 183 2.06 4.83 2.40
N TRP A 184 2.64 6.02 2.45
CA TRP A 184 1.97 7.17 3.03
C TRP A 184 1.32 8.03 1.95
N ASN A 185 0.20 8.67 2.26
CA ASN A 185 -0.48 9.61 1.37
C ASN A 185 -1.03 10.83 2.14
N ASP A 186 -0.76 12.05 1.65
CA ASP A 186 -1.32 13.30 2.21
C ASP A 186 -2.77 13.54 1.78
N GLY A 187 -3.18 12.80 0.75
CA GLY A 187 -4.35 13.02 -0.08
C GLY A 187 -5.67 12.54 0.52
N GLY A 188 -5.81 12.59 1.85
CA GLY A 188 -6.97 12.14 2.64
C GLY A 188 -8.32 12.76 2.26
N SER A 189 -8.39 13.49 1.14
CA SER A 189 -9.65 13.93 0.55
C SER A 189 -10.62 12.75 0.41
N LEU A 190 -11.89 13.06 0.63
CA LEU A 190 -13.10 12.22 0.54
C LEU A 190 -13.30 11.51 -0.83
N ARG A 191 -12.27 11.46 -1.69
CA ARG A 191 -12.24 10.94 -3.06
C ARG A 191 -11.27 9.77 -3.26
N GLY A 192 -10.63 9.24 -2.21
CA GLY A 192 -9.91 7.97 -2.28
C GLY A 192 -8.39 8.08 -2.50
N GLY A 193 -7.70 8.89 -1.69
CA GLY A 193 -6.23 8.90 -1.67
C GLY A 193 -5.62 9.58 -2.89
N VAL A 194 -6.09 10.79 -3.20
CA VAL A 194 -5.59 11.64 -4.29
C VAL A 194 -4.60 12.62 -3.68
N GLY A 195 -3.31 12.52 -4.01
CA GLY A 195 -2.31 13.44 -3.46
C GLY A 195 -0.87 12.97 -3.62
N HIS A 196 0.02 13.54 -2.80
CA HIS A 196 1.41 13.15 -2.68
C HIS A 196 1.54 11.79 -1.99
N PHE A 197 2.49 11.00 -2.45
CA PHE A 197 2.81 9.70 -1.87
C PHE A 197 4.24 9.69 -1.37
N GLU A 198 4.44 9.12 -0.20
CA GLU A 198 5.77 8.89 0.37
C GLU A 198 5.96 7.42 0.72
N GLY A 199 7.21 6.99 0.70
CA GLY A 199 7.52 5.65 1.20
C GLY A 199 7.34 5.60 2.72
N VAL A 200 7.15 4.42 3.27
CA VAL A 200 7.18 4.23 4.73
C VAL A 200 8.06 3.06 5.12
N ARG A 201 8.74 3.22 6.26
CA ARG A 201 9.50 2.16 6.91
C ARG A 201 9.22 2.12 8.39
N ARG A 202 9.58 1.01 9.03
CA ARG A 202 9.60 0.96 10.49
C ARG A 202 10.62 2.00 11.00
N PRO A 203 10.28 2.73 12.08
CA PRO A 203 11.24 3.59 12.74
C PRO A 203 12.34 2.73 13.37
N THR A 204 13.54 3.28 13.42
CA THR A 204 14.66 2.73 14.19
C THR A 204 14.40 2.93 15.68
N GLU A 205 15.05 2.16 16.55
CA GLU A 205 14.90 2.29 18.01
C GLU A 205 15.16 3.74 18.48
N GLY A 206 16.18 4.40 17.94
CA GLY A 206 16.49 5.80 18.26
C GLY A 206 15.43 6.81 17.79
N GLU A 207 14.69 6.50 16.72
CA GLU A 207 13.55 7.31 16.27
C GLU A 207 12.32 7.07 17.15
N VAL A 208 12.06 5.82 17.55
CA VAL A 208 10.96 5.48 18.48
C VAL A 208 11.13 6.24 19.79
N VAL A 209 12.33 6.22 20.38
CA VAL A 209 12.61 6.95 21.64
C VAL A 209 12.37 8.46 21.49
N LYS A 210 12.67 9.06 20.33
CA LYS A 210 12.41 10.49 20.08
C LYS A 210 10.92 10.78 19.88
N MET A 211 10.19 9.87 19.22
CA MET A 211 8.76 9.99 18.98
C MET A 211 7.95 9.80 20.28
N GLU A 212 8.39 8.89 21.16
CA GLU A 212 7.76 8.64 22.47
C GLU A 212 8.20 9.65 23.54
N GLY A 213 9.45 10.14 23.48
CA GLY A 213 10.06 11.07 24.44
C GLY A 213 9.71 12.55 24.23
N GLY A 214 8.91 12.89 23.22
CA GLY A 214 8.48 14.27 22.93
C GLY A 214 7.49 14.90 23.93
N TRP A 215 7.25 14.27 25.09
CA TRP A 215 6.40 14.77 26.18
C TRP A 215 7.21 15.34 27.36
N SER A 216 8.31 16.02 27.08
CA SER A 216 9.00 16.80 28.10
C SER A 216 9.80 17.93 27.47
N GLU A 217 9.15 19.09 27.34
CA GLU A 217 9.67 20.41 27.70
C GLU A 217 8.52 21.42 27.85
#